data_AF-A0A395J5L8-F1
#
_entry.id   AF-A0A395J5L8-F1
#
_cell.length_a   1.000
_cell.length_b   1.000
_cell.length_c   1.000
_cell.angle_alpha   90.00
_cell.angle_beta   90.00
_cell.angle_gamma   90.00
#
_symmetry.space_group_name_H-M   'P 1'
#
loop_
_entity.id
_entity.type
_entity.pdbx_description
1 polymer ?
#
loop_
_entity_poly.entity_id
_entity_poly.type
_entity_poly.pdbx_seq_one_letter_code
_entity_poly.pdbx_strand_id
1 'polypeptide(L)'
;MLACTEGCLDAVEVKVEPKFSATVVVAAGGYPGPYSKGTPMEVDTPPAGANIFHAGTVIKDGQLQTSGGRVIAAQAIAESLEQAVKDAYATVNLIKFDKMFYRKDIAHRAFRSKPATKEALTYASAGVSIDAGNEFVERIKKAVGSTRRPGADAEIGGFGGEVDQHIAGYPGAPILVGAIDGVGTKLMIAQSMGKHDTVGIDLVGMNVNDLVVQGAEPLMFLDYLGCSKLKLENAAAFVEGVAKGCKDANCALVGGETAEMPGMYKRTIMTLQVPPLEL
;
A
#
# COMPACT_ATOMS: atom_id res chain seq x y z
N MET A 1 0.32 -13.37 -20.02
CA MET A 1 0.66 -14.24 -18.88
C MET A 1 1.46 -15.46 -19.31
N LEU A 2 0.94 -16.37 -20.15
CA LEU A 2 1.72 -17.51 -20.68
C LEU A 2 3.01 -17.08 -21.39
N ALA A 3 2.92 -16.06 -22.25
CA ALA A 3 4.12 -15.52 -22.90
C ALA A 3 5.14 -14.91 -21.91
N CYS A 4 4.70 -14.42 -20.75
CA CYS A 4 5.63 -13.95 -19.71
C CYS A 4 6.35 -15.12 -19.04
N THR A 5 5.65 -16.25 -18.82
CA THR A 5 6.25 -17.45 -18.21
C THR A 5 7.17 -18.20 -19.17
N GLU A 6 6.95 -18.03 -20.48
CA GLU A 6 7.75 -18.64 -21.55
C GLU A 6 8.84 -17.71 -22.09
N GLY A 7 8.92 -16.47 -21.61
CA GLY A 7 9.94 -15.50 -22.00
C GLY A 7 9.78 -14.94 -23.43
N CYS A 8 8.57 -15.03 -24.01
CA CYS A 8 8.27 -14.61 -25.39
C CYS A 8 7.28 -13.43 -25.45
N LEU A 9 7.33 -12.55 -24.46
CA LEU A 9 6.42 -11.39 -24.39
C LEU A 9 6.59 -10.44 -25.58
N ASP A 10 7.79 -10.38 -26.16
CA ASP A 10 8.14 -9.65 -27.37
C ASP A 10 7.40 -10.13 -28.62
N ALA A 11 6.96 -11.39 -28.63
CA ALA A 11 6.22 -12.01 -29.73
C ALA A 11 4.68 -11.88 -29.59
N VAL A 12 4.19 -11.18 -28.57
CA VAL A 12 2.73 -11.04 -28.31
C VAL A 12 2.28 -9.61 -28.53
N GLU A 13 1.26 -9.45 -29.37
CA GLU A 13 0.55 -8.18 -29.50
C GLU A 13 -0.32 -7.94 -28.25
N VAL A 14 0.03 -6.92 -27.45
CA VAL A 14 -0.74 -6.53 -26.26
C VAL A 14 -1.91 -5.64 -26.68
N LYS A 15 -3.13 -6.08 -26.39
CA LYS A 15 -4.36 -5.32 -26.64
C LYS A 15 -4.92 -4.78 -25.33
N VAL A 16 -5.33 -3.52 -25.34
CA VAL A 16 -5.98 -2.84 -24.21
C VAL A 16 -7.45 -2.64 -24.57
N GLU A 17 -8.35 -3.09 -23.71
CA GLU A 17 -9.79 -2.88 -23.87
C GLU A 17 -10.26 -1.78 -22.90
N PRO A 18 -11.22 -0.92 -23.29
CA PRO A 18 -11.75 0.14 -22.43
C PRO A 18 -12.77 -0.39 -21.41
N LYS A 19 -12.43 -1.49 -20.72
CA LYS A 19 -13.25 -2.13 -19.68
C LYS A 19 -12.65 -1.89 -18.30
N PHE A 20 -13.50 -2.01 -17.29
CA PHE A 20 -13.06 -2.03 -15.90
C PHE A 20 -12.61 -3.43 -15.51
N SER A 21 -11.67 -3.50 -14.57
CA SER A 21 -11.25 -4.75 -13.96
C SER A 21 -11.14 -4.61 -12.45
N ALA A 22 -11.59 -5.63 -11.73
CA ALA A 22 -11.42 -5.74 -10.28
C ALA A 22 -10.83 -7.10 -9.92
N THR A 23 -9.99 -7.13 -8.89
CA THR A 23 -9.36 -8.35 -8.38
C THR A 23 -9.52 -8.44 -6.87
N VAL A 24 -9.95 -9.60 -6.38
CA VAL A 24 -10.03 -9.93 -4.95
C VAL A 24 -9.01 -11.02 -4.66
N VAL A 25 -8.09 -10.74 -3.74
CA VAL A 25 -7.10 -11.73 -3.28
C VAL A 25 -7.68 -12.51 -2.10
N VAL A 26 -7.63 -13.84 -2.21
CA VAL A 26 -8.01 -14.78 -1.17
C VAL A 26 -6.74 -15.28 -0.46
N ALA A 27 -6.72 -15.17 0.86
CA ALA A 27 -5.58 -15.47 1.71
C ALA A 27 -5.82 -16.68 2.63
N ALA A 28 -4.72 -17.31 3.04
CA ALA A 28 -4.70 -18.42 4.00
C ALA A 28 -5.02 -17.93 5.41
N GLY A 29 -5.83 -18.69 6.15
CA GLY A 29 -6.15 -18.38 7.55
C GLY A 29 -4.89 -18.14 8.40
N GLY A 30 -4.85 -17.02 9.11
CA GLY A 30 -3.70 -16.59 9.92
C GLY A 30 -2.74 -15.61 9.23
N TYR A 31 -2.83 -15.44 7.90
CA TYR A 31 -2.08 -14.40 7.18
C TYR A 31 -2.45 -12.99 7.67
N PRO A 32 -1.51 -12.03 7.79
CA PRO A 32 -0.07 -12.11 7.45
C PRO A 32 0.82 -12.75 8.53
N GLY A 33 0.26 -13.17 9.67
CA GLY A 33 0.96 -13.91 10.72
C GLY A 33 1.19 -15.38 10.35
N PRO A 34 1.37 -16.27 11.34
CA PRO A 34 1.54 -17.71 11.09
C PRO A 34 0.30 -18.31 10.40
N TYR A 35 0.50 -18.99 9.27
CA TYR A 35 -0.55 -19.70 8.53
C TYR A 35 -0.09 -21.11 8.15
N SER A 36 -1.05 -22.03 8.03
CA SER A 36 -0.78 -23.39 7.57
C SER A 36 -0.61 -23.46 6.06
N LYS A 37 0.38 -24.24 5.62
CA LYS A 37 0.50 -24.69 4.22
C LYS A 37 -0.04 -26.11 4.09
N GLY A 38 -0.35 -26.52 2.86
CA GLY A 38 -0.84 -27.86 2.56
C GLY A 38 -2.35 -28.01 2.79
N THR A 39 -3.08 -26.93 3.04
CA THR A 39 -4.54 -26.98 3.19
C THR A 39 -5.16 -27.35 1.84
N PRO A 40 -5.92 -28.45 1.73
CA PRO A 40 -6.62 -28.80 0.51
C PRO A 40 -7.56 -27.69 0.05
N MET A 41 -7.64 -27.48 -1.26
CA MET A 41 -8.52 -26.48 -1.84
C MET A 41 -9.23 -26.97 -3.09
N GLU A 42 -10.44 -26.47 -3.29
CA GLU A 42 -11.27 -26.67 -4.47
C GLU A 42 -11.42 -25.33 -5.20
N VAL A 43 -11.31 -25.38 -6.53
CA VAL A 43 -11.45 -24.22 -7.41
C VAL A 43 -12.29 -24.63 -8.60
N ASP A 44 -13.48 -24.07 -8.72
CA ASP A 44 -14.37 -24.29 -9.85
C ASP A 44 -13.98 -23.39 -11.04
N THR A 45 -14.37 -23.81 -12.25
CA THR A 45 -14.08 -23.06 -13.49
C THR A 45 -14.83 -21.72 -13.50
N PRO A 46 -14.13 -20.57 -13.67
CA PRO A 46 -14.78 -19.28 -13.75
C PRO A 46 -15.60 -19.12 -15.05
N PRO A 47 -16.69 -18.35 -15.03
CA PRO A 47 -17.44 -18.02 -16.24
C PRO A 47 -16.63 -17.09 -17.17
N ALA A 48 -17.09 -16.94 -18.41
CA ALA A 48 -16.48 -16.01 -19.37
C ALA A 48 -16.45 -14.58 -18.79
N GLY A 49 -15.29 -13.91 -18.91
CA GLY A 49 -15.08 -12.57 -18.34
C GLY A 49 -14.53 -12.57 -16.91
N ALA A 50 -14.34 -13.74 -16.29
CA ALA A 50 -13.65 -13.90 -15.02
C ALA A 50 -12.44 -14.82 -15.14
N ASN A 51 -11.42 -14.59 -14.31
CA ASN A 51 -10.20 -15.38 -14.25
C ASN A 51 -9.84 -15.69 -12.80
N ILE A 52 -9.22 -16.84 -12.60
CA ILE A 52 -8.63 -17.23 -11.31
C ILE A 52 -7.13 -17.40 -11.51
N PHE A 53 -6.35 -16.65 -10.74
CA PHE A 53 -4.89 -16.67 -10.79
C PHE A 53 -4.31 -17.32 -9.54
N HIS A 54 -3.59 -18.42 -9.75
CA HIS A 54 -2.87 -19.14 -8.71
C HIS A 54 -1.59 -18.40 -8.31
N ALA A 55 -1.38 -18.22 -7.00
CA ALA A 55 -0.18 -17.56 -6.46
C ALA A 55 0.53 -18.46 -5.44
N GLY A 56 -0.04 -18.57 -4.24
CA GLY A 56 0.42 -19.45 -3.17
C GLY A 56 -0.31 -20.79 -3.19
N THR A 57 -0.31 -21.50 -4.32
CA THR A 57 -0.87 -22.85 -4.45
C THR A 57 0.17 -23.86 -4.91
N VAL A 58 -0.05 -25.14 -4.63
CA VAL A 58 0.76 -26.26 -5.13
C VAL A 58 -0.15 -27.46 -5.38
N ILE A 59 0.14 -28.27 -6.40
CA ILE A 59 -0.48 -29.59 -6.55
C ILE A 59 0.46 -30.60 -5.89
N LYS A 60 -0.02 -31.28 -4.86
CA LYS A 60 0.71 -32.34 -4.17
C LYS A 60 -0.17 -33.57 -4.09
N ASP A 61 0.37 -34.72 -4.51
CA ASP A 61 -0.34 -36.01 -4.54
C ASP A 61 -1.67 -35.94 -5.32
N GLY A 62 -1.69 -35.15 -6.41
CA GLY A 62 -2.88 -34.94 -7.25
C GLY A 62 -3.94 -33.99 -6.66
N GLN A 63 -3.71 -33.44 -5.47
CA GLN A 63 -4.62 -32.50 -4.82
C GLN A 63 -4.05 -31.08 -4.81
N LEU A 64 -4.88 -30.10 -5.17
CA LEU A 64 -4.53 -28.70 -5.07
C LEU A 64 -4.54 -28.27 -3.60
N GLN A 65 -3.47 -27.59 -3.16
CA GLN A 65 -3.26 -27.21 -1.77
C GLN A 65 -2.67 -25.78 -1.67
N THR A 66 -2.84 -25.14 -0.52
CA THR A 66 -2.18 -23.87 -0.20
C THR A 66 -0.65 -24.06 -0.04
N SER A 67 0.14 -23.09 -0.49
CA SER A 67 1.60 -23.07 -0.36
C SER A 67 2.15 -21.70 0.09
N GLY A 68 1.30 -20.68 0.16
CA GLY A 68 1.63 -19.32 0.57
C GLY A 68 0.48 -18.60 1.28
N GLY A 69 0.76 -17.40 1.79
CA GLY A 69 -0.21 -16.60 2.54
C GLY A 69 -1.25 -15.92 1.65
N ARG A 70 -0.82 -15.32 0.54
CA ARG A 70 -1.69 -14.91 -0.57
C ARG A 70 -1.84 -16.13 -1.49
N VAL A 71 -3.01 -16.76 -1.45
CA VAL A 71 -3.18 -18.09 -2.04
C VAL A 71 -3.56 -17.95 -3.51
N ILE A 72 -4.60 -17.18 -3.80
CA ILE A 72 -5.23 -17.17 -5.11
C ILE A 72 -5.99 -15.85 -5.31
N ALA A 73 -6.08 -15.38 -6.54
CA ALA A 73 -6.74 -14.12 -6.88
C ALA A 73 -7.90 -14.37 -7.85
N ALA A 74 -9.08 -13.87 -7.50
CA ALA A 74 -10.28 -13.89 -8.32
C ALA A 74 -10.42 -12.54 -9.02
N GLN A 75 -10.46 -12.53 -10.34
CA GLN A 75 -10.50 -11.33 -11.18
C GLN A 75 -11.70 -11.38 -12.12
N ALA A 76 -12.29 -10.21 -12.39
CA ALA A 76 -13.30 -10.08 -13.42
C ALA A 76 -13.13 -8.77 -14.21
N ILE A 77 -13.68 -8.75 -15.43
CA ILE A 77 -13.80 -7.57 -16.28
C ILE A 77 -15.27 -7.27 -16.57
N ALA A 78 -15.63 -5.99 -16.66
CA ALA A 78 -16.97 -5.56 -17.04
C ALA A 78 -16.96 -4.14 -17.65
N GLU A 79 -18.10 -3.74 -18.22
CA GLU A 79 -18.32 -2.39 -18.76
C GLU A 79 -18.41 -1.31 -17.67
N SER A 80 -18.63 -1.68 -16.40
CA SER A 80 -18.60 -0.76 -15.25
C SER A 80 -17.79 -1.34 -14.09
N LEU A 81 -17.30 -0.44 -13.23
CA LEU A 81 -16.53 -0.81 -12.04
C LEU A 81 -17.37 -1.59 -11.03
N GLU A 82 -18.63 -1.19 -10.82
CA GLU A 82 -19.59 -1.85 -9.93
C GLU A 82 -19.78 -3.32 -10.34
N GLN A 83 -19.96 -3.55 -11.63
CA GLN A 83 -20.19 -4.88 -12.17
C GLN A 83 -18.91 -5.72 -12.09
N ALA A 84 -17.74 -5.14 -12.43
CA ALA A 84 -16.46 -5.84 -12.32
C ALA A 84 -16.18 -6.30 -10.86
N VAL A 85 -16.50 -5.46 -9.87
CA VAL A 85 -16.33 -5.80 -8.44
C VAL A 85 -17.31 -6.87 -8.00
N LYS A 86 -18.57 -6.75 -8.39
CA LYS A 86 -19.60 -7.78 -8.12
C LYS A 86 -19.18 -9.14 -8.69
N ASP A 87 -18.69 -9.17 -9.92
CA ASP A 87 -18.27 -10.40 -10.60
C ASP A 87 -16.98 -10.99 -10.02
N ALA A 88 -16.05 -10.14 -9.60
CA ALA A 88 -14.86 -10.59 -8.87
C ALA A 88 -15.25 -11.27 -7.54
N TYR A 89 -16.21 -10.71 -6.80
CA TYR A 89 -16.75 -11.35 -5.59
C TYR A 89 -17.54 -12.63 -5.88
N ALA A 90 -18.29 -12.69 -6.98
CA ALA A 90 -18.96 -13.91 -7.40
C ALA A 90 -17.93 -15.01 -7.73
N THR A 91 -16.80 -14.64 -8.33
CA THR A 91 -15.70 -15.54 -8.68
C THR A 91 -14.99 -16.08 -7.43
N VAL A 92 -14.93 -15.31 -6.33
CA VAL A 92 -14.42 -15.82 -5.04
C VAL A 92 -15.24 -17.01 -4.52
N ASN A 93 -16.55 -17.07 -4.80
CA ASN A 93 -17.39 -18.18 -4.34
C ASN A 93 -17.05 -19.53 -4.99
N LEU A 94 -16.27 -19.51 -6.07
CA LEU A 94 -15.74 -20.69 -6.77
C LEU A 94 -14.51 -21.27 -6.07
N ILE A 95 -13.99 -20.60 -5.04
CA ILE A 95 -12.76 -20.96 -4.34
C ILE A 95 -13.14 -21.41 -2.94
N LYS A 96 -12.68 -22.60 -2.52
CA LYS A 96 -12.94 -23.13 -1.18
C LYS A 96 -11.68 -23.75 -0.58
N PHE A 97 -11.33 -23.31 0.62
CA PHE A 97 -10.38 -24.00 1.49
C PHE A 97 -10.55 -23.54 2.94
N ASP A 98 -10.04 -24.35 3.88
CA ASP A 98 -10.22 -24.08 5.31
C ASP A 98 -9.66 -22.70 5.70
N LYS A 99 -10.47 -21.94 6.44
CA LYS A 99 -10.16 -20.60 6.97
C LYS A 99 -9.72 -19.59 5.90
N MET A 100 -10.14 -19.76 4.65
CA MET A 100 -9.93 -18.72 3.64
C MET A 100 -10.57 -17.41 4.09
N PHE A 101 -9.90 -16.29 3.82
CA PHE A 101 -10.49 -14.98 4.03
C PHE A 101 -10.06 -14.02 2.93
N TYR A 102 -10.86 -12.98 2.75
CA TYR A 102 -10.65 -11.94 1.77
C TYR A 102 -11.36 -10.66 2.22
N ARG A 103 -10.92 -9.53 1.67
CA ARG A 103 -11.51 -8.23 1.97
C ARG A 103 -12.87 -8.06 1.28
N LYS A 104 -13.84 -7.48 1.99
CA LYS A 104 -15.21 -7.25 1.50
C LYS A 104 -15.49 -5.81 1.04
N ASP A 105 -14.44 -4.98 0.99
CA ASP A 105 -14.51 -3.54 0.74
C ASP A 105 -13.74 -3.11 -0.52
N ILE A 106 -13.51 -4.03 -1.47
CA ILE A 106 -12.82 -3.73 -2.73
C ILE A 106 -13.62 -2.69 -3.51
N ALA A 107 -12.92 -1.63 -3.97
CA ALA A 107 -13.45 -0.47 -4.69
C ALA A 107 -14.50 0.38 -3.95
N HIS A 108 -14.73 0.18 -2.64
CA HIS A 108 -15.74 0.91 -1.86
C HIS A 108 -15.65 2.44 -2.00
N ARG A 109 -14.46 3.01 -2.21
CA ARG A 109 -14.28 4.46 -2.36
C ARG A 109 -14.78 5.00 -3.70
N ALA A 110 -14.61 4.24 -4.78
CA ALA A 110 -15.11 4.64 -6.09
C ALA A 110 -16.65 4.73 -6.11
N PHE A 111 -17.31 3.95 -5.24
CA PHE A 111 -18.77 3.97 -5.09
C PHE A 111 -19.28 5.02 -4.10
N ARG A 112 -18.41 5.77 -3.42
CA ARG A 112 -18.81 6.85 -2.50
C ARG A 112 -19.08 8.14 -3.29
N SER A 113 -20.30 8.29 -3.78
CA SER A 113 -20.92 9.62 -3.78
C SER A 113 -21.06 10.11 -2.31
N LYS A 114 -20.84 11.41 -2.07
CA LYS A 114 -20.69 12.15 -0.78
C LYS A 114 -21.47 11.63 0.47
N PRO A 115 -20.99 11.94 1.70
CA PRO A 115 -20.63 10.93 2.72
C PRO A 115 -21.66 10.69 3.84
N ALA A 116 -21.55 9.52 4.49
CA ALA A 116 -21.89 9.31 5.90
C ALA A 116 -20.89 8.35 6.59
N THR A 117 -20.50 8.77 7.79
CA THR A 117 -19.66 8.27 8.90
C THR A 117 -19.08 6.83 8.95
N LYS A 118 -17.87 6.78 9.54
CA LYS A 118 -16.85 5.71 9.63
C LYS A 118 -17.12 4.62 10.70
N GLU A 119 -16.67 3.41 10.41
CA GLU A 119 -16.00 2.53 11.38
C GLU A 119 -14.64 2.08 10.81
N ALA A 120 -13.59 2.16 11.65
CA ALA A 120 -12.20 1.98 11.28
C ALA A 120 -11.64 0.62 11.77
N LEU A 121 -10.75 0.05 10.96
CA LEU A 121 -9.98 -1.17 11.20
C LEU A 121 -9.19 -1.11 12.53
N THR A 122 -9.35 -2.09 13.40
CA THR A 122 -8.66 -2.18 14.70
C THR A 122 -7.36 -2.97 14.61
N TYR A 123 -6.28 -2.37 15.11
CA TYR A 123 -4.89 -2.87 15.21
C TYR A 123 -4.71 -3.96 16.30
N ALA A 124 -5.65 -4.92 16.38
CA ALA A 124 -5.66 -5.92 17.45
C ALA A 124 -4.56 -7.00 17.31
N SER A 125 -3.91 -7.15 16.16
CA SER A 125 -2.97 -8.25 15.90
C SER A 125 -1.50 -7.97 16.24
N ALA A 126 -1.13 -6.76 16.66
CA ALA A 126 0.27 -6.38 16.88
C ALA A 126 0.75 -6.41 18.36
N GLY A 127 -0.09 -6.84 19.31
CA GLY A 127 0.29 -6.89 20.74
C GLY A 127 0.45 -5.51 21.39
N VAL A 128 -0.24 -4.50 20.85
CA VAL A 128 -0.19 -3.10 21.29
C VAL A 128 -1.41 -2.78 22.15
N SER A 129 -1.22 -1.95 23.18
CA SER A 129 -2.34 -1.34 23.93
C SER A 129 -3.29 -0.64 22.96
N ILE A 130 -4.57 -0.98 22.99
CA ILE A 130 -5.61 -0.41 22.11
C ILE A 130 -5.59 1.12 22.19
N ASP A 131 -5.37 1.67 23.40
CA ASP A 131 -5.32 3.11 23.64
C ASP A 131 -4.10 3.77 22.97
N ALA A 132 -2.92 3.17 23.11
CA ALA A 132 -1.69 3.68 22.48
C ALA A 132 -1.75 3.59 20.94
N GLY A 133 -2.37 2.54 20.41
CA GLY A 133 -2.64 2.40 18.98
C GLY A 133 -3.62 3.45 18.46
N ASN A 134 -4.70 3.72 19.21
CA ASN A 134 -5.68 4.74 18.84
C ASN A 134 -5.09 6.16 18.89
N GLU A 135 -4.32 6.48 19.93
CA GLU A 135 -3.65 7.77 20.05
C GLU A 135 -2.66 7.99 18.91
N PHE A 136 -1.85 6.98 18.60
CA PHE A 136 -0.91 7.00 17.47
C PHE A 136 -1.62 7.29 16.14
N VAL A 137 -2.71 6.59 15.86
CA VAL A 137 -3.49 6.78 14.63
C VAL A 137 -4.07 8.19 14.56
N GLU A 138 -4.62 8.72 15.66
CA GLU A 138 -5.19 10.07 15.67
C GLU A 138 -4.13 11.16 15.49
N ARG A 139 -2.95 11.00 16.09
CA ARG A 139 -1.81 11.91 15.87
C ARG A 139 -1.39 11.95 14.41
N ILE A 140 -1.22 10.79 13.78
CA ILE A 140 -0.85 10.70 12.37
C ILE A 140 -1.95 11.26 11.48
N LYS A 141 -3.23 10.92 11.71
CA LYS A 141 -4.35 11.49 10.93
C LYS A 141 -4.36 13.02 10.97
N LYS A 142 -4.11 13.61 12.15
CA LYS A 142 -4.03 15.05 12.33
C LYS A 142 -2.83 15.64 11.59
N ALA A 143 -1.66 15.01 11.69
CA ALA A 143 -0.45 15.46 10.98
C ALA A 143 -0.66 15.42 9.47
N VAL A 144 -1.11 14.30 8.92
CA VAL A 144 -1.33 14.13 7.48
C VAL A 144 -2.46 15.04 6.98
N GLY A 145 -3.60 15.08 7.69
CA GLY A 145 -4.72 15.95 7.31
C GLY A 145 -4.37 17.45 7.32
N SER A 146 -3.28 17.84 7.99
CA SER A 146 -2.82 19.22 7.99
C SER A 146 -1.99 19.60 6.75
N THR A 147 -1.68 18.65 5.85
CA THR A 147 -1.03 18.88 4.55
C THR A 147 -2.03 18.94 3.39
N ARG A 148 -3.34 19.05 3.68
CA ARG A 148 -4.40 19.14 2.67
C ARG A 148 -4.15 20.30 1.71
N ARG A 149 -4.39 20.07 0.43
CA ARG A 149 -4.36 21.09 -0.62
C ARG A 149 -5.45 20.82 -1.65
N PRO A 150 -5.80 21.78 -2.53
CA PRO A 150 -6.72 21.53 -3.63
C PRO A 150 -6.31 20.29 -4.43
N GLY A 151 -7.27 19.38 -4.64
CA GLY A 151 -7.05 18.11 -5.34
C GLY A 151 -6.51 16.97 -4.47
N ALA A 152 -6.11 17.22 -3.21
CA ALA A 152 -5.55 16.20 -2.33
C ALA A 152 -6.10 16.31 -0.90
N ASP A 153 -6.96 15.37 -0.51
CA ASP A 153 -7.63 15.36 0.79
C ASP A 153 -6.72 14.92 1.96
N ALA A 154 -5.51 14.42 1.66
CA ALA A 154 -4.51 13.97 2.64
C ALA A 154 -5.15 13.13 3.76
N GLU A 155 -5.90 12.09 3.38
CA GLU A 155 -6.55 11.16 4.31
C GLU A 155 -5.87 9.79 4.28
N ILE A 156 -5.44 9.31 5.45
CA ILE A 156 -4.83 7.99 5.62
C ILE A 156 -5.86 6.88 5.89
N GLY A 157 -5.47 5.63 5.61
CA GLY A 157 -6.31 4.43 5.76
C GLY A 157 -6.92 3.91 4.45
N GLY A 158 -6.41 4.38 3.31
CA GLY A 158 -6.74 3.88 1.97
C GLY A 158 -5.69 2.96 1.39
N PHE A 159 -5.97 2.42 0.20
CA PHE A 159 -4.99 1.65 -0.59
C PHE A 159 -3.95 2.54 -1.29
N GLY A 160 -4.23 3.83 -1.44
CA GLY A 160 -3.35 4.78 -2.09
C GLY A 160 -3.81 6.20 -1.81
N GLY A 161 -2.87 7.13 -1.94
CA GLY A 161 -3.11 8.56 -1.99
C GLY A 161 -3.31 9.03 -3.43
N GLU A 162 -4.11 10.07 -3.61
CA GLU A 162 -4.40 10.62 -4.94
C GLU A 162 -4.31 12.15 -4.93
N VAL A 163 -4.01 12.71 -6.10
CA VAL A 163 -4.13 14.14 -6.38
C VAL A 163 -4.88 14.35 -7.68
N ASP A 164 -6.03 15.00 -7.61
CA ASP A 164 -6.74 15.50 -8.78
C ASP A 164 -6.05 16.75 -9.31
N GLN A 165 -5.37 16.62 -10.46
CA GLN A 165 -4.61 17.71 -11.08
C GLN A 165 -5.50 18.85 -11.57
N HIS A 166 -6.74 18.56 -11.98
CA HIS A 166 -7.68 19.59 -12.42
C HIS A 166 -8.10 20.46 -11.23
N ILE A 167 -8.49 19.84 -10.11
CA ILE A 167 -8.84 20.57 -8.88
C ILE A 167 -7.61 21.27 -8.29
N ALA A 168 -6.42 20.67 -8.42
CA ALA A 168 -5.15 21.26 -7.97
C ALA A 168 -4.71 22.48 -8.78
N GLY A 169 -5.39 22.81 -9.89
CA GLY A 169 -5.11 24.00 -10.71
C GLY A 169 -4.15 23.76 -11.88
N TYR A 170 -3.94 22.51 -12.29
CA TYR A 170 -3.05 22.13 -13.39
C TYR A 170 -3.82 21.43 -14.54
N PRO A 171 -4.87 22.06 -15.12
CA PRO A 171 -5.59 21.45 -16.22
C PRO A 171 -4.67 21.32 -17.44
N GLY A 172 -4.28 20.09 -17.77
CA GLY A 172 -3.44 19.79 -18.93
C GLY A 172 -1.93 19.81 -18.68
N ALA A 173 -1.47 19.71 -17.42
CA ALA A 173 -0.05 19.47 -17.14
C ALA A 173 0.41 18.15 -17.80
N PRO A 174 1.33 18.19 -18.78
CA PRO A 174 1.69 17.00 -19.54
C PRO A 174 2.80 16.17 -18.87
N ILE A 175 3.50 16.74 -17.88
CA ILE A 175 4.74 16.16 -17.33
C ILE A 175 4.64 16.13 -15.80
N LEU A 176 4.83 14.93 -15.25
CA LEU A 176 5.03 14.71 -13.82
C LEU A 176 6.51 14.39 -13.59
N VAL A 177 7.12 15.08 -12.63
CA VAL A 177 8.50 14.83 -12.21
C VAL A 177 8.47 14.14 -10.86
N GLY A 178 9.04 12.93 -10.80
CA GLY A 178 9.19 12.16 -9.57
C GLY A 178 10.62 12.20 -9.07
N ALA A 179 10.79 12.29 -7.76
CA ALA A 179 12.05 12.13 -7.08
C ALA A 179 11.87 11.13 -5.93
N ILE A 180 12.93 10.41 -5.60
CA ILE A 180 12.97 9.51 -4.46
C ILE A 180 14.35 9.56 -3.83
N ASP A 181 14.38 9.87 -2.54
CA ASP A 181 15.60 9.91 -1.74
C ASP A 181 15.32 9.56 -0.28
N GLY A 182 16.38 9.17 0.43
CA GLY A 182 16.38 8.90 1.87
C GLY A 182 17.11 9.97 2.66
N VAL A 183 16.98 9.90 3.99
CA VAL A 183 17.71 10.80 4.92
C VAL A 183 19.19 10.40 5.05
N GLY A 184 19.54 9.15 4.74
CA GLY A 184 20.90 8.62 4.82
C GLY A 184 21.43 8.48 6.25
N THR A 185 22.76 8.56 6.41
CA THR A 185 23.46 8.28 7.68
C THR A 185 23.15 9.28 8.80
N LYS A 186 22.51 10.42 8.51
CA LYS A 186 22.01 11.35 9.52
C LYS A 186 21.01 10.70 10.49
N LEU A 187 20.33 9.63 10.06
CA LEU A 187 19.47 8.80 10.90
C LEU A 187 20.21 8.17 12.08
N MET A 188 21.52 7.89 11.96
CA MET A 188 22.33 7.38 13.07
C MET A 188 22.47 8.41 14.20
N ILE A 189 22.57 9.69 13.84
CA ILE A 189 22.65 10.80 14.79
C ILE A 189 21.30 10.98 15.49
N ALA A 190 20.22 11.06 14.70
CA ALA A 190 18.84 11.15 15.23
C ALA A 190 18.52 10.01 16.20
N GLN A 191 18.92 8.78 15.87
CA GLN A 191 18.75 7.62 16.72
C GLN A 191 19.59 7.71 18.01
N SER A 192 20.82 8.19 17.93
CA SER A 192 21.70 8.36 19.09
C SER A 192 21.22 9.48 20.04
N MET A 193 20.58 10.50 19.49
CA MET A 193 20.01 11.62 20.24
C MET A 193 18.58 11.35 20.73
N GLY A 194 17.94 10.28 20.26
CA GLY A 194 16.52 10.01 20.55
C GLY A 194 15.58 11.09 20.00
N LYS A 195 15.96 11.75 18.89
CA LYS A 195 15.20 12.86 18.31
C LYS A 195 14.80 12.55 16.87
N HIS A 196 13.51 12.29 16.65
CA HIS A 196 12.97 11.81 15.37
C HIS A 196 11.98 12.79 14.70
N ASP A 197 11.65 13.90 15.36
CA ASP A 197 10.68 14.91 14.91
C ASP A 197 11.17 15.83 13.79
N THR A 198 12.49 15.89 13.55
CA THR A 198 13.08 16.74 12.50
C THR A 198 13.55 15.98 11.27
N VAL A 199 13.82 14.68 11.37
CA VAL A 199 14.35 13.91 10.24
C VAL A 199 13.31 13.68 9.13
N GLY A 200 12.02 13.79 9.45
CA GLY A 200 10.97 13.82 8.42
C GLY A 200 11.00 15.10 7.57
N ILE A 201 11.47 16.23 8.13
CA ILE A 201 11.67 17.47 7.37
C ILE A 201 12.86 17.30 6.43
N ASP A 202 13.95 16.72 6.94
CA ASP A 202 15.14 16.42 6.13
C ASP A 202 14.77 15.52 4.94
N LEU A 203 13.94 14.51 5.16
CA LEU A 203 13.43 13.62 4.12
C LEU A 203 12.72 14.38 3.00
N VAL A 204 11.74 15.22 3.36
CA VAL A 204 10.99 15.99 2.38
C VAL A 204 11.92 16.96 1.64
N GLY A 205 12.83 17.61 2.38
CA GLY A 205 13.78 18.56 1.82
C GLY A 205 14.69 17.95 0.75
N MET A 206 15.24 16.75 0.97
CA MET A 206 16.08 16.07 -0.03
C MET A 206 15.33 15.87 -1.36
N ASN A 207 14.12 15.31 -1.28
CA ASN A 207 13.31 15.03 -2.45
C ASN A 207 12.80 16.30 -3.15
N VAL A 208 12.31 17.28 -2.39
CA VAL A 208 11.76 18.53 -2.94
C VAL A 208 12.85 19.36 -3.60
N ASN A 209 14.05 19.41 -3.03
CA ASN A 209 15.16 20.17 -3.61
C ASN A 209 15.56 19.63 -5.00
N ASP A 210 15.48 18.32 -5.23
CA ASP A 210 15.74 17.71 -6.53
C ASP A 210 14.64 17.98 -7.58
N LEU A 211 13.43 18.30 -7.13
CA LEU A 211 12.33 18.71 -8.01
C LEU A 211 12.47 20.17 -8.43
N VAL A 212 12.74 21.07 -7.49
CA VAL A 212 12.76 22.51 -7.76
C VAL A 212 13.92 22.94 -8.65
N VAL A 213 15.04 22.21 -8.66
CA VAL A 213 16.16 22.46 -9.59
C VAL A 213 15.78 22.20 -11.05
N GLN A 214 14.72 21.43 -11.30
CA GLN A 214 14.14 21.20 -12.63
C GLN A 214 12.98 22.17 -12.92
N GLY A 215 12.68 23.10 -11.99
CA GLY A 215 11.54 24.01 -12.09
C GLY A 215 10.18 23.36 -11.79
N ALA A 216 10.15 22.15 -11.21
CA ALA A 216 8.91 21.48 -10.85
C ALA A 216 8.35 22.02 -9.52
N GLU A 217 7.02 22.15 -9.44
CA GLU A 217 6.32 22.45 -8.19
C GLU A 217 6.02 21.14 -7.43
N PRO A 218 6.37 21.03 -6.14
CA PRO A 218 5.99 19.88 -5.32
C PRO A 218 4.46 19.74 -5.20
N LEU A 219 3.94 18.57 -5.57
CA LEU A 219 2.48 18.31 -5.58
C LEU A 219 2.07 17.35 -4.45
N MET A 220 2.71 16.18 -4.40
CA MET A 220 2.43 15.14 -3.41
C MET A 220 3.70 14.49 -2.89
N PHE A 221 3.59 13.87 -1.73
CA PHE A 221 4.65 13.14 -1.06
C PHE A 221 4.13 11.79 -0.55
N LEU A 222 4.97 10.76 -0.65
CA LEU A 222 4.75 9.48 0.00
C LEU A 222 5.98 9.10 0.82
N ASP A 223 5.76 8.52 1.99
CA ASP A 223 6.84 8.06 2.87
C ASP A 223 6.86 6.53 3.02
N TYR A 224 8.04 5.99 3.36
CA TYR A 224 8.21 4.60 3.74
C TYR A 224 9.08 4.52 4.99
N LEU A 225 8.59 3.82 6.00
CA LEU A 225 9.26 3.66 7.28
C LEU A 225 9.61 2.19 7.53
N GLY A 226 10.85 1.79 7.24
CA GLY A 226 11.38 0.48 7.64
C GLY A 226 12.01 0.52 9.02
N CYS A 227 11.74 -0.47 9.89
CA CYS A 227 12.40 -0.60 11.19
C CYS A 227 12.51 -2.06 11.67
N SER A 228 13.38 -2.36 12.63
CA SER A 228 13.46 -3.70 13.24
C SER A 228 12.34 -3.99 14.23
N LYS A 229 12.00 -2.97 15.03
CA LYS A 229 10.92 -2.99 16.00
C LYS A 229 10.28 -1.61 16.01
N LEU A 230 8.98 -1.57 15.81
CA LEU A 230 8.22 -0.34 15.74
C LEU A 230 8.07 0.25 17.15
N LYS A 231 8.47 1.52 17.28
CA LYS A 231 8.19 2.35 18.45
C LYS A 231 7.23 3.44 18.01
N LEU A 232 5.98 3.37 18.50
CA LEU A 232 4.90 4.26 18.07
C LEU A 232 5.24 5.73 18.27
N GLU A 233 5.87 6.10 19.38
CA GLU A 233 6.28 7.48 19.65
C GLU A 233 7.27 8.01 18.62
N ASN A 234 8.28 7.22 18.27
CA ASN A 234 9.28 7.59 17.28
C ASN A 234 8.63 7.69 15.89
N ALA A 235 7.77 6.73 15.53
CA ALA A 235 7.06 6.73 14.26
C ALA A 235 6.12 7.93 14.13
N ALA A 236 5.37 8.27 15.18
CA ALA A 236 4.53 9.46 15.20
C ALA A 236 5.36 10.73 15.04
N ALA A 237 6.46 10.87 15.78
CA ALA A 237 7.36 12.01 15.66
C ALA A 237 7.94 12.13 14.24
N PHE A 238 8.35 11.02 13.64
CA PHE A 238 8.83 10.98 12.26
C PHE A 238 7.76 11.50 11.28
N VAL A 239 6.54 10.95 11.32
CA VAL A 239 5.46 11.34 10.41
C VAL A 239 5.02 12.79 10.65
N GLU A 240 5.00 13.26 11.90
CA GLU A 240 4.77 14.67 12.23
C GLU A 240 5.84 15.58 11.58
N GLY A 241 7.09 15.14 11.58
CA GLY A 241 8.19 15.80 10.86
C GLY A 241 8.01 15.81 9.35
N VAL A 242 7.61 14.68 8.75
CA VAL A 242 7.31 14.59 7.30
C VAL A 242 6.18 15.54 6.95
N ALA A 243 5.07 15.49 7.70
CA ALA A 243 3.93 16.37 7.47
C ALA A 243 4.31 17.85 7.61
N LYS A 244 5.20 18.21 8.55
CA LYS A 244 5.74 19.56 8.65
C LYS A 244 6.56 19.93 7.41
N GLY A 245 7.46 19.06 6.97
CA GLY A 245 8.23 19.28 5.74
C GLY A 245 7.33 19.45 4.51
N CYS A 246 6.26 18.66 4.39
CA CYS A 246 5.29 18.78 3.31
C CYS A 246 4.56 20.13 3.32
N LYS A 247 4.19 20.66 4.51
CA LYS A 247 3.63 22.01 4.60
C LYS A 247 4.62 23.08 4.19
N ASP A 248 5.86 22.98 4.66
CA ASP A 248 6.91 23.92 4.32
C ASP A 248 7.17 23.92 2.80
N ALA A 249 7.03 22.76 2.15
CA ALA A 249 7.15 22.58 0.70
C ALA A 249 5.84 22.75 -0.10
N ASN A 250 4.72 23.09 0.56
CA ASN A 250 3.38 23.20 -0.03
C ASN A 250 2.89 21.95 -0.79
N CYS A 251 3.29 20.74 -0.40
CA CYS A 251 2.81 19.48 -0.99
C CYS A 251 1.92 18.69 -0.02
N ALA A 252 1.11 17.79 -0.55
CA ALA A 252 0.28 16.90 0.28
C ALA A 252 1.04 15.61 0.62
N LEU A 253 1.08 15.24 1.90
CA LEU A 253 1.40 13.87 2.31
C LEU A 253 0.18 12.99 2.01
N VAL A 254 0.23 12.21 0.94
CA VAL A 254 -0.95 11.49 0.42
C VAL A 254 -0.99 10.02 0.85
N GLY A 255 0.14 9.48 1.31
CA GLY A 255 0.21 8.11 1.80
C GLY A 255 1.59 7.76 2.31
N GLY A 256 1.70 6.59 2.91
CA GLY A 256 2.97 6.02 3.32
C GLY A 256 2.81 4.59 3.81
N GLU A 257 3.93 3.92 4.07
CA GLU A 257 3.97 2.54 4.52
C GLU A 257 4.91 2.39 5.72
N THR A 258 4.57 1.49 6.66
CA THR A 258 5.42 1.18 7.82
C THR A 258 5.67 -0.31 7.89
N ALA A 259 6.94 -0.70 7.81
CA ALA A 259 7.36 -2.10 7.80
C ALA A 259 8.26 -2.43 9.01
N GLU A 260 7.84 -3.43 9.80
CA GLU A 260 8.66 -4.02 10.86
C GLU A 260 9.35 -5.29 10.32
N MET A 261 10.69 -5.28 10.23
CA MET A 261 11.52 -6.34 9.64
C MET A 261 12.73 -6.66 10.54
N PRO A 262 12.55 -7.34 11.68
CA PRO A 262 13.61 -7.57 12.68
C PRO A 262 14.79 -8.41 12.16
N GLY A 263 14.56 -9.28 11.18
CA GLY A 263 15.62 -10.07 10.55
C GLY A 263 16.48 -9.29 9.55
N MET A 264 15.98 -8.15 9.05
CA MET A 264 16.68 -7.30 8.09
C MET A 264 17.40 -6.14 8.78
N TYR A 265 16.76 -5.51 9.76
CA TYR A 265 17.33 -4.36 10.46
C TYR A 265 18.00 -4.80 11.77
N LYS A 266 19.33 -4.64 11.86
CA LYS A 266 20.11 -5.03 13.06
C LYS A 266 19.89 -4.09 14.29
N ARG A 267 19.24 -2.93 14.13
CA ARG A 267 18.86 -1.96 15.19
C ARG A 267 17.55 -1.24 14.83
N THR A 268 16.95 -0.45 15.73
CA THR A 268 15.85 0.49 15.37
C THR A 268 16.42 1.57 14.47
N ILE A 269 16.64 1.25 13.20
CA ILE A 269 17.04 2.18 12.16
C ILE A 269 15.79 2.40 11.34
N MET A 270 15.27 3.63 11.35
CA MET A 270 14.27 4.07 10.39
C MET A 270 14.98 4.22 9.05
N THR A 271 14.60 3.48 8.01
CA THR A 271 15.17 3.71 6.67
C THR A 271 14.07 3.79 5.61
N LEU A 272 14.34 4.58 4.57
CA LEU A 272 13.58 4.64 3.31
C LEU A 272 14.23 3.81 2.20
N GLN A 273 15.29 3.08 2.54
CA GLN A 273 16.04 2.26 1.61
C GLN A 273 16.48 1.00 2.33
N VAL A 274 16.34 -0.12 1.63
CA VAL A 274 16.85 -1.41 2.08
C VAL A 274 18.32 -1.20 2.44
N PRO A 275 18.77 -1.53 3.67
CA PRO A 275 20.19 -1.42 3.98
C PRO A 275 20.93 -2.30 2.96
N PRO A 276 22.10 -1.87 2.45
CA PRO A 276 22.88 -2.73 1.59
C PRO A 276 23.06 -4.07 2.30
N LEU A 277 22.67 -5.16 1.64
CA LEU A 277 23.02 -6.49 2.12
C LEU A 277 24.55 -6.50 2.18
N GLU A 278 25.11 -6.58 3.39
CA GLU A 278 26.47 -7.07 3.55
C GLU A 278 26.46 -8.50 2.99
N LEU A 279 26.98 -8.66 1.76
CA LEU A 279 27.39 -9.95 1.19
C LEU A 279 28.67 -10.43 1.89
#